data_AF-A0A6P2GDR2-F1
#
_entry.id   AF-A0A6P2GDR2-F1
#
_cell.length_a   1.000
_cell.length_b   1.000
_cell.length_c   1.000
_cell.angle_alpha   90.00
_cell.angle_beta   90.00
_cell.angle_gamma   90.00
#
_symmetry.space_group_name_H-M   'P 1'
#
loop_
_entity.id
_entity.type
_entity.pdbx_description
1 polymer ?
#
loop_
_entity_poly.entity_id
_entity_poly.type
_entity_poly.pdbx_seq_one_letter_code
_entity_poly.pdbx_strand_id
1 'polypeptide(L)'
;MTLDESNQIEELLGEWYDWQAGYVPSLGYGRVDPSCRGFSEDERTVTADERSEEADRKAAKKRAEQVDVCVDALAWQERAAIQRHMKTKRIGAMNRECGANVWSNPRAFNLSEAHANYQDAKAALYPRLMARGLLRQAVCA
;
A
#
# COMPACT_ATOMS: atom_id res chain seq x y z
N MET A 1 -1.94 20.64 3.24
CA MET A 1 -1.72 19.61 2.21
C MET A 1 -2.26 20.13 0.90
N THR A 2 -1.43 20.17 -0.15
CA THR A 2 -1.83 20.54 -1.51
C THR A 2 -2.58 19.38 -2.18
N LEU A 3 -3.23 19.64 -3.31
CA LEU A 3 -3.87 18.59 -4.12
C LEU A 3 -2.85 17.56 -4.61
N ASP A 4 -1.65 18.00 -4.97
CA ASP A 4 -0.58 17.12 -5.42
C ASP A 4 -0.10 16.20 -4.29
N GLU A 5 0.21 16.75 -3.12
CA GLU A 5 0.60 15.96 -1.94
C GLU A 5 -0.50 14.96 -1.54
N SER A 6 -1.76 15.38 -1.64
CA SER A 6 -2.91 14.51 -1.40
C SER A 6 -2.90 13.33 -2.37
N ASN A 7 -2.68 13.56 -3.67
CA ASN A 7 -2.61 12.50 -4.68
C ASN A 7 -1.40 11.59 -4.47
N GLN A 8 -0.24 12.14 -4.09
CA GLN A 8 0.93 11.32 -3.77
C GLN A 8 0.67 10.39 -2.58
N ILE A 9 -0.06 10.86 -1.55
CA ILE A 9 -0.46 10.01 -0.43
C ILE A 9 -1.45 8.92 -0.87
N GLU A 10 -2.39 9.23 -1.78
CA GLU A 10 -3.28 8.21 -2.36
C GLU A 10 -2.52 7.10 -3.09
N GLU A 11 -1.48 7.49 -3.84
CA GLU A 11 -0.62 6.58 -4.59
C GLU A 11 0.14 5.66 -3.62
N LEU A 12 0.79 6.23 -2.61
CA LEU A 12 1.51 5.48 -1.56
C LEU A 12 0.61 4.54 -0.78
N LEU A 13 -0.60 5.00 -0.42
CA LEU A 13 -1.57 4.14 0.27
C LEU A 13 -2.06 3.00 -0.64
N GLY A 14 -2.21 3.25 -1.94
CA GLY A 14 -2.52 2.22 -2.94
C GLY A 14 -1.46 1.13 -2.98
N GLU A 15 -0.21 1.54 -3.20
CA GLU A 15 0.96 0.63 -3.22
C GLU A 15 1.07 -0.18 -1.92
N TRP A 16 0.94 0.48 -0.76
CA TRP A 16 0.95 -0.17 0.54
C TRP A 16 -0.21 -1.16 0.73
N TYR A 17 -1.42 -0.80 0.33
CA TYR A 17 -2.60 -1.67 0.50
C TYR A 17 -2.50 -2.93 -0.37
N ASP A 18 -1.99 -2.80 -1.59
CA ASP A 18 -1.75 -3.93 -2.48
C ASP A 18 -0.62 -4.83 -1.95
N TRP A 19 0.45 -4.23 -1.42
CA TRP A 19 1.52 -4.95 -0.75
C TRP A 19 1.01 -5.74 0.48
N GLN A 20 0.19 -5.13 1.33
CA GLN A 20 -0.43 -5.80 2.47
C GLN A 20 -1.36 -6.94 2.04
N ALA A 21 -2.16 -6.74 0.99
CA ALA A 21 -3.05 -7.77 0.47
C ALA A 21 -2.29 -8.96 -0.14
N GLY A 22 -1.06 -8.73 -0.60
CA GLY A 22 -0.13 -9.77 -1.07
C GLY A 22 0.61 -10.51 0.06
N TYR A 23 0.43 -10.12 1.33
CA TYR A 23 1.08 -10.80 2.44
C TYR A 23 0.58 -12.24 2.59
N VAL A 24 1.48 -13.19 2.32
CA VAL A 24 1.27 -14.61 2.59
C VAL A 24 2.13 -14.97 3.80
N PRO A 25 1.52 -15.28 4.97
CA PRO A 25 2.28 -15.73 6.13
C PRO A 25 3.13 -16.95 5.76
N SER A 26 4.40 -16.98 6.15
CA SER A 26 5.22 -18.18 5.99
C SER A 26 4.71 -19.25 6.97
N LEU A 27 3.86 -20.15 6.49
CA LEU A 27 3.15 -21.17 7.29
C LEU A 27 4.04 -22.31 7.83
N GLY A 28 5.37 -22.21 7.74
CA GLY A 28 6.28 -23.20 8.34
C GLY A 28 7.71 -23.15 7.80
N TYR A 29 8.53 -24.07 8.30
CA TYR A 29 9.85 -24.35 7.73
C TYR A 29 9.67 -25.01 6.36
N GLY A 30 10.14 -24.36 5.29
CA GLY A 30 10.19 -24.99 3.97
C GLY A 30 10.99 -26.30 4.05
N ARG A 31 10.63 -27.31 3.24
CA ARG A 31 11.32 -28.62 3.14
C ARG A 31 12.78 -28.52 2.64
N VAL A 32 13.32 -27.32 2.58
CA VAL A 32 14.64 -26.99 2.06
C VAL A 32 15.58 -26.84 3.25
N ASP A 33 16.72 -27.53 3.17
CA ASP A 33 17.81 -27.42 4.13
C ASP A 33 18.20 -25.93 4.34
N PRO A 34 18.47 -25.48 5.57
CA PRO A 34 18.87 -24.10 5.84
C PRO A 34 20.06 -23.61 4.99
N SER A 35 21.00 -24.50 4.63
CA SER A 35 22.16 -24.18 3.80
C SER A 35 21.84 -23.97 2.31
N CYS A 36 20.71 -24.50 1.83
CA CYS A 36 20.24 -24.36 0.45
C CYS A 36 19.10 -23.33 0.31
N ARG A 37 18.73 -22.64 1.39
CA ARG A 37 17.61 -21.69 1.40
C ARG A 37 18.00 -20.40 0.66
N GLY A 38 17.33 -20.14 -0.47
CA GLY A 38 17.59 -18.96 -1.30
C GLY A 38 18.60 -19.19 -2.42
N PHE A 39 19.12 -20.41 -2.57
CA PHE A 39 19.91 -20.79 -3.74
C PHE A 39 18.98 -21.02 -4.94
N SER A 40 19.20 -20.28 -6.03
CA SER A 40 18.56 -20.51 -7.32
C SER A 40 19.64 -20.57 -8.40
N GLU A 41 19.66 -21.65 -9.20
CA GLU A 41 20.57 -21.74 -10.36
C GLU A 41 20.22 -20.71 -11.45
N ASP A 42 18.99 -20.18 -11.44
CA ASP A 42 18.47 -19.22 -12.42
C ASP A 42 19.13 -17.84 -12.35
N GLU A 43 19.85 -17.51 -11.26
CA GLU A 43 20.54 -16.21 -11.12
C GLU A 43 21.60 -15.96 -12.21
N ARG A 44 22.09 -17.02 -12.87
CA ARG A 44 23.09 -16.96 -13.93
C ARG A 44 22.54 -16.49 -15.28
N THR A 45 21.22 -16.63 -15.50
CA THR A 45 20.54 -16.30 -16.77
C THR A 45 19.67 -15.06 -16.68
N VAL A 46 19.63 -14.39 -15.52
CA VAL A 46 18.82 -13.17 -15.31
C VAL A 46 19.31 -12.07 -16.23
N THR A 47 18.41 -11.63 -17.10
CA THR A 47 18.61 -10.53 -18.03
C THR A 47 18.73 -9.20 -17.28
N ALA A 48 19.26 -8.16 -17.96
CA ALA A 48 19.33 -6.83 -17.37
C ALA A 48 17.94 -6.28 -17.01
N ASP A 49 16.92 -6.65 -17.77
CA ASP A 49 15.52 -6.24 -17.58
C ASP A 49 14.94 -6.88 -16.31
N GLU A 50 15.06 -8.20 -16.16
CA GLU A 50 14.61 -8.93 -14.96
C GLU A 50 15.31 -8.43 -13.68
N ARG A 51 16.58 -8.05 -13.76
CA ARG A 51 17.30 -7.44 -12.63
C ARG A 51 16.75 -6.07 -12.27
N SER A 52 16.37 -5.26 -13.27
CA SER A 52 15.74 -3.96 -13.05
C SER A 52 14.37 -4.13 -12.39
N GLU A 53 13.54 -5.04 -12.91
CA GLU A 53 12.23 -5.36 -12.33
C GLU A 53 12.33 -5.86 -10.89
N GLU A 54 13.34 -6.67 -10.57
CA GLU A 54 13.58 -7.12 -9.20
C GLU A 54 14.02 -5.96 -8.29
N ALA A 55 14.88 -5.06 -8.78
CA ALA A 55 15.27 -3.87 -8.04
C ALA A 55 14.07 -2.96 -7.76
N ASP A 56 13.19 -2.78 -8.74
CA ASP A 56 11.96 -1.99 -8.61
C ASP A 56 10.99 -2.62 -7.62
N ARG A 57 10.79 -3.95 -7.68
CA ARG A 57 9.98 -4.68 -6.68
C ARG A 57 10.55 -4.55 -5.27
N LYS A 58 11.88 -4.63 -5.10
CA LYS A 58 12.54 -4.43 -3.81
C LYS A 58 12.38 -3.00 -3.30
N ALA A 59 12.46 -2.00 -4.19
CA ALA A 59 12.23 -0.60 -3.86
C ALA A 59 10.78 -0.33 -3.44
N ALA A 60 9.82 -0.88 -4.19
CA ALA A 60 8.39 -0.83 -3.88
C ALA A 60 8.07 -1.45 -2.52
N LYS A 61 8.59 -2.65 -2.26
CA LYS A 61 8.48 -3.30 -0.95
C LYS A 61 9.01 -2.43 0.18
N LYS A 62 10.22 -1.88 0.04
CA LYS A 62 10.80 -0.99 1.06
C LYS A 62 9.96 0.26 1.28
N ARG A 63 9.39 0.87 0.23
CA ARG A 63 8.47 2.01 0.38
C ARG A 63 7.20 1.62 1.14
N ALA A 64 6.58 0.50 0.77
CA ALA A 64 5.39 -0.01 1.44
C ALA A 64 5.67 -0.28 2.93
N GLU A 65 6.81 -0.88 3.28
CA GLU A 65 7.23 -1.07 4.67
C GLU A 65 7.37 0.25 5.43
N GLN A 66 7.90 1.32 4.81
CA GLN A 66 7.97 2.63 5.47
C GLN A 66 6.59 3.27 5.66
N VAL A 67 5.67 3.09 4.71
CA VAL A 67 4.28 3.53 4.84
C VAL A 67 3.59 2.76 5.96
N ASP A 68 3.82 1.45 6.07
CA ASP A 68 3.27 0.58 7.12
C ASP A 68 3.65 1.09 8.51
N VAL A 69 4.93 1.41 8.73
CA VAL A 69 5.40 2.00 10.00
C VAL A 69 4.70 3.34 10.30
N CYS A 70 4.46 4.16 9.28
CA CYS A 70 3.75 5.43 9.45
C CYS A 70 2.28 5.23 9.82
N VAL A 71 1.61 4.27 9.17
CA VAL A 71 0.21 3.91 9.43
C VAL A 71 0.06 3.29 10.82
N ASP A 72 0.95 2.38 11.22
CA ASP A 72 0.91 1.70 12.51
C ASP A 72 1.00 2.65 13.71
N ALA A 73 1.70 3.76 13.51
CA ALA A 73 1.89 4.76 14.54
C ALA A 73 0.72 5.76 14.64
N LEU A 74 -0.34 5.62 13.82
CA LEU A 74 -1.61 6.35 13.92
C LEU A 74 -2.52 5.77 15.00
N ALA A 75 -3.52 6.55 15.43
CA ALA A 75 -4.59 6.04 16.28
C ALA A 75 -5.34 4.90 15.59
N TRP A 76 -5.92 3.98 16.36
CA TRP A 76 -6.59 2.81 15.78
C TRP A 76 -7.77 3.20 14.89
N GLN A 77 -8.48 4.30 15.21
CA GLN A 77 -9.58 4.84 14.42
C GLN A 77 -9.11 5.35 13.06
N GLU A 78 -7.97 6.06 13.02
CA GLU A 78 -7.36 6.60 11.80
C GLU A 78 -6.91 5.46 10.88
N ARG A 79 -6.28 4.43 11.44
CA ARG A 79 -5.91 3.21 10.71
C ARG A 79 -7.13 2.51 10.12
N ALA A 80 -8.19 2.36 10.91
CA ALA A 80 -9.43 1.75 10.45
C ALA A 80 -10.10 2.58 9.34
N ALA A 81 -10.04 3.92 9.41
CA ALA A 81 -10.56 4.80 8.37
C ALA A 81 -9.79 4.63 7.04
N ILE A 82 -8.46 4.58 7.09
CA ILE A 82 -7.61 4.31 5.91
C ILE A 82 -7.94 2.93 5.32
N GLN A 83 -7.92 1.87 6.14
CA GLN A 83 -8.21 0.50 5.70
C GLN A 83 -9.61 0.38 5.06
N ARG A 84 -10.62 1.01 5.67
CA ARG A 84 -11.99 1.05 5.13
C ARG A 84 -12.02 1.76 3.79
N HIS A 85 -11.38 2.92 3.67
CA HIS A 85 -11.34 3.70 2.43
C HIS A 85 -10.70 2.90 1.29
N MET A 86 -9.51 2.32 1.53
CA MET A 86 -8.79 1.54 0.52
C MET A 86 -9.60 0.32 0.07
N LYS A 87 -10.24 -0.38 1.00
CA LYS A 87 -11.14 -1.50 0.68
C LYS A 87 -12.32 -1.06 -0.19
N THR A 88 -12.97 0.05 0.15
CA THR A 88 -14.08 0.60 -0.64
C THR A 88 -13.63 1.01 -2.04
N LYS A 89 -12.45 1.64 -2.17
CA LYS A 89 -11.84 2.02 -3.45
C LYS A 89 -11.58 0.80 -4.34
N ARG A 90 -10.97 -0.27 -3.80
CA ARG A 90 -10.71 -1.53 -4.51
C ARG A 90 -12.00 -2.22 -4.96
N ILE A 91 -12.98 -2.34 -4.07
CA ILE A 91 -14.30 -2.90 -4.40
C ILE A 91 -14.99 -2.09 -5.52
N GLY A 92 -14.91 -0.76 -5.44
CA GLY A 92 -15.45 0.14 -6.47
C GLY A 92 -14.82 -0.09 -7.85
N ALA A 93 -13.49 -0.29 -7.90
CA ALA A 93 -12.79 -0.63 -9.13
C ALA A 93 -13.24 -1.99 -9.69
N MET A 94 -13.30 -3.03 -8.85
CA MET A 94 -13.76 -4.37 -9.25
C MET A 94 -15.19 -4.36 -9.80
N ASN A 95 -16.13 -3.68 -9.12
CA ASN A 95 -17.50 -3.55 -9.60
C ASN A 95 -17.57 -2.82 -10.95
N ARG A 96 -16.73 -1.79 -11.15
CA ARG A 96 -16.67 -1.04 -12.41
C ARG A 96 -16.17 -1.92 -13.55
N GLU A 97 -15.12 -2.71 -13.31
CA GLU A 97 -14.58 -3.67 -14.28
C GLU A 97 -15.59 -4.77 -14.62
N CYS A 98 -16.33 -5.27 -13.63
CA CYS A 98 -17.40 -6.25 -13.85
C CYS A 98 -18.67 -5.65 -14.47
N GLY A 99 -18.79 -4.31 -14.56
CA GLY A 99 -20.00 -3.63 -15.00
C GLY A 99 -21.22 -3.86 -14.08
N ALA A 100 -21.02 -4.36 -12.86
CA ALA A 100 -22.06 -4.78 -11.93
C ALA A 100 -21.68 -4.49 -10.48
N ASN A 101 -22.66 -4.16 -9.64
CA ASN A 101 -22.47 -3.90 -8.22
C ASN A 101 -22.55 -5.19 -7.40
N VAL A 102 -21.59 -6.09 -7.63
CA VAL A 102 -21.55 -7.43 -7.02
C VAL A 102 -21.14 -7.34 -5.55
N TRP A 103 -20.11 -6.56 -5.24
CA TRP A 103 -19.59 -6.41 -3.88
C TRP A 103 -20.07 -5.08 -3.30
N SER A 104 -20.89 -5.14 -2.26
CA SER A 104 -21.37 -3.94 -1.56
C SER A 104 -21.40 -4.17 -0.05
N ASN A 105 -21.33 -3.08 0.72
CA ASN A 105 -21.52 -3.12 2.16
C ASN A 105 -22.94 -2.62 2.50
N PRO A 106 -23.90 -3.52 2.78
CA PRO A 106 -25.28 -3.12 3.10
C PRO A 106 -25.39 -2.37 4.44
N ARG A 107 -24.35 -2.39 5.27
CA ARG A 107 -24.30 -1.70 6.57
C ARG A 107 -23.54 -0.37 6.49
N ALA A 108 -23.20 0.10 5.30
CA ALA A 108 -22.54 1.40 5.12
C ALA A 108 -23.55 2.54 5.34
N PHE A 109 -23.90 2.79 6.60
CA PHE A 109 -24.61 3.98 7.01
C PHE A 109 -23.56 5.08 7.26
N ASN A 110 -23.74 6.23 6.62
CA ASN A 110 -22.89 7.42 6.71
C ASN A 110 -21.57 7.43 5.90
N LEU A 111 -21.69 7.66 4.58
CA LEU A 111 -20.54 7.84 3.68
C LEU A 111 -19.79 9.16 3.93
N SER A 112 -20.51 10.22 4.31
CA SER A 112 -19.91 11.54 4.54
C SER A 112 -18.98 11.52 5.75
N GLU A 113 -19.42 10.95 6.86
CA GLU A 113 -18.60 10.76 8.06
C GLU A 113 -17.39 9.86 7.78
N ALA A 114 -17.58 8.77 7.03
CA ALA A 114 -16.48 7.90 6.63
C ALA A 114 -15.42 8.64 5.79
N HIS A 115 -15.84 9.55 4.92
CA HIS A 115 -14.93 10.38 4.14
C HIS A 115 -14.21 11.42 5.02
N ALA A 116 -14.92 12.08 5.93
CA ALA A 116 -14.32 13.04 6.86
C ALA A 116 -13.24 12.36 7.73
N ASN A 117 -13.56 11.22 8.34
CA ASN A 117 -12.61 10.44 9.14
C ASN A 117 -11.37 10.01 8.34
N TYR A 118 -11.55 9.72 7.04
CA TYR A 118 -10.43 9.41 6.15
C TYR A 118 -9.55 10.65 5.89
N GLN A 119 -10.14 11.82 5.67
CA GLN A 119 -9.38 13.06 5.48
C GLN A 119 -8.59 13.42 6.75
N ASP A 120 -9.18 13.24 7.93
CA ASP A 120 -8.50 13.47 9.20
C ASP A 120 -7.32 12.49 9.38
N ALA A 121 -7.53 11.20 9.10
CA ALA A 121 -6.47 10.20 9.12
C ALA A 121 -5.34 10.53 8.13
N LYS A 122 -5.69 11.03 6.95
CA LYS A 122 -4.73 11.44 5.92
C LYS A 122 -3.92 12.66 6.35
N ALA A 123 -4.55 13.63 7.02
CA ALA A 123 -3.87 14.78 7.60
C ALA A 123 -2.92 14.36 8.74
N ALA A 124 -3.30 13.39 9.57
CA ALA A 124 -2.45 12.83 10.62
C ALA A 124 -1.26 12.02 10.07
N LEU A 125 -1.44 11.36 8.92
CA LEU A 125 -0.41 10.59 8.22
C LEU A 125 0.62 11.48 7.52
N TYR A 126 0.17 12.60 6.92
CA TYR A 126 1.00 13.53 6.16
C TYR A 126 2.35 13.91 6.82
N PRO A 127 2.40 14.42 8.06
CA PRO A 127 3.67 14.84 8.67
C PRO A 127 4.65 13.67 8.84
N ARG A 128 4.16 12.44 9.00
CA ARG A 128 5.00 11.24 9.17
C ARG A 128 5.63 10.81 7.85
N LEU A 129 4.87 10.88 6.76
CA LEU A 129 5.37 10.60 5.41
C LEU A 129 6.38 11.65 4.96
N MET A 130 6.11 12.93 5.28
CA MET A 130 7.04 14.03 5.05
C MET A 130 8.36 13.83 5.79
N ALA A 131 8.32 13.49 7.08
CA ALA A 131 9.52 13.27 7.89
C ALA A 131 10.40 12.12 7.36
N ARG A 132 9.82 11.16 6.63
CA ARG A 132 10.55 10.04 6.00
C ARG A 132 10.96 10.32 4.55
N GLY A 133 10.69 11.50 4.00
CA GLY A 133 11.01 11.86 2.63
C GLY A 133 10.28 11.02 1.58
N LEU A 134 9.09 10.50 1.92
CA LEU A 134 8.29 9.66 1.01
C LEU A 134 7.49 10.48 -0.01
N LEU A 135 7.32 11.77 0.24
CA LEU A 135 6.65 12.70 -0.68
C LEU A 135 7.68 13.41 -1.55
N ARG A 136 7.42 13.47 -2.86
CA ARG A 136 8.20 14.25 -3.82
C ARG A 136 7.94 15.72 -3.53
N GLN A 137 9.00 16.49 -3.29
CA GLN A 137 8.89 17.95 -3.26
C GLN A 137 8.46 18.43 -4.65
N ALA A 138 7.50 19.37 -4.68
CA ALA A 138 7.21 20.09 -5.91
C ALA A 138 8.51 20.74 -6.37
N VAL A 139 9.03 20.30 -7.53
CA VAL A 139 10.18 20.93 -8.14
C VAL A 139 9.74 22.36 -8.48
N CYS A 140 10.21 23.34 -7.72
CA CYS A 140 10.10 24.74 -8.14
C CYS A 140 10.97 24.89 -9.39
N ALA A 141 10.32 25.12 -10.53
CA ALA A 141 10.97 25.54 -11.77
C ALA A 141 11.35 27.02 -11.70
#